data_AF-A0A8T2QRE9-F1
#
_entry.id   AF-A0A8T2QRE9-F1
#
_cell.length_a   1.000
_cell.length_b   1.000
_cell.length_c   1.000
_cell.angle_alpha   90.00
_cell.angle_beta   90.00
_cell.angle_gamma   90.00
#
_symmetry.space_group_name_H-M   'P 1'
#
loop_
_entity.id
_entity.type
_entity.pdbx_description
1 polymer ?
#
loop_
_entity_poly.entity_id
_entity_poly.type
_entity_poly.pdbx_seq_one_letter_code
_entity_poly.pdbx_strand_id
1 'polypeptide(L)'
;MKVLHTRGAEISFCNASVGANAIDLDDPKLIGFILNFQVRRFGLYTGRHWIAIRNIQNIWYNLDSEILGPLSIGGNEQLRVFMSQLQHGTEVIRILRITE
;
A
#
# COMPACT_ATOMS: atom_id res chain seq x y z
N MET A 1 1.47 -6.50 12.60
CA MET A 1 2.56 -7.48 12.36
C MET A 1 2.17 -8.89 12.79
N LYS A 2 1.90 -9.17 14.07
CA LYS A 2 1.58 -10.52 14.58
C LYS A 2 0.43 -11.24 13.86
N VAL A 3 -0.66 -10.51 13.53
CA VAL A 3 -1.85 -11.07 12.86
C VAL A 3 -1.58 -11.50 11.41
N LEU A 4 -0.71 -10.78 10.69
CA LEU A 4 -0.40 -11.12 9.29
C LEU A 4 0.43 -12.38 9.20
N HIS A 5 1.41 -12.54 10.10
CA HIS A 5 2.22 -13.75 10.18
C HIS A 5 1.37 -14.98 10.49
N THR A 6 0.40 -14.87 11.41
CA THR A 6 -0.55 -15.98 11.69
C THR A 6 -1.47 -16.32 10.52
N ARG A 7 -1.52 -15.46 9.48
CA ARG A 7 -2.33 -15.65 8.27
C ARG A 7 -1.48 -15.94 7.04
N GLY A 8 -0.22 -16.37 7.21
CA GLY A 8 0.67 -16.73 6.10
C GLY A 8 1.15 -15.54 5.28
N ALA A 9 1.21 -14.34 5.88
CA ALA A 9 1.74 -13.15 5.23
C ALA A 9 2.90 -12.55 6.04
N GLU A 10 3.95 -12.15 5.34
CA GLU A 10 5.07 -11.40 5.91
C GLU A 10 4.99 -9.92 5.51
N ILE A 11 5.73 -9.10 6.24
CA ILE A 11 5.75 -7.65 6.08
C ILE A 11 7.16 -7.21 5.72
N SER A 12 7.26 -6.39 4.68
CA SER A 12 8.50 -5.73 4.33
C SER A 12 8.29 -4.23 4.22
N PHE A 13 9.11 -3.44 4.93
CA PHE A 13 9.04 -1.99 4.86
C PHE A 13 9.72 -1.50 3.59
N CYS A 14 9.01 -0.67 2.83
CA CYS A 14 9.59 0.13 1.75
C CYS A 14 9.79 1.54 2.26
N ASN A 15 11.02 2.04 2.20
CA ASN A 15 11.26 3.44 2.46
C ASN A 15 10.65 4.23 1.27
N ALA A 16 9.71 5.13 1.54
CA ALA A 16 8.98 5.85 0.48
C ALA A 16 9.90 6.68 -0.43
N SER A 17 11.08 7.04 0.06
CA SER A 17 12.15 7.73 -0.68
C SER A 17 12.85 6.87 -1.74
N VAL A 18 12.70 5.54 -1.71
CA VAL A 18 13.23 4.62 -2.74
C VAL A 18 12.29 4.56 -3.96
N GLY A 19 11.10 5.15 -3.86
CA GLY A 19 10.17 5.35 -4.97
C GLY A 19 9.39 4.08 -5.35
N ALA A 20 8.15 4.28 -5.80
CA ALA A 20 7.27 3.23 -6.31
C ALA A 20 7.91 2.37 -7.43
N ASN A 21 8.89 2.94 -8.14
CA ASN A 21 9.56 2.31 -9.27
C ASN A 21 10.54 1.20 -8.85
N ALA A 22 11.03 1.20 -7.62
CA ALA A 22 11.93 0.16 -7.13
C ALA A 22 11.21 -1.11 -6.63
N ILE A 23 9.87 -1.07 -6.54
CA ILE A 23 9.07 -2.20 -6.12
C ILE A 23 8.79 -3.06 -7.35
N ASP A 24 9.20 -4.33 -7.27
CA ASP A 24 8.77 -5.36 -8.19
C ASP A 24 7.28 -5.66 -7.95
N LEU A 25 6.44 -5.16 -8.85
CA LEU A 25 4.99 -5.34 -8.78
C LEU A 25 4.54 -6.67 -9.39
N ASP A 26 5.45 -7.37 -10.09
CA ASP A 26 5.20 -8.66 -10.72
C ASP A 26 5.65 -9.83 -9.84
N ASP A 27 6.23 -9.55 -8.66
CA ASP A 27 6.54 -10.56 -7.64
C ASP A 27 5.27 -11.34 -7.27
N PRO A 28 5.19 -12.65 -7.55
CA PRO A 28 4.00 -13.46 -7.26
C PRO A 28 3.72 -13.59 -5.76
N LYS A 29 4.68 -13.26 -4.89
CA LYS A 29 4.47 -13.19 -3.44
C LYS A 29 3.81 -11.88 -3.03
N LEU A 30 3.87 -10.82 -3.82
CA LEU A 30 3.28 -9.53 -3.46
C LEU A 30 1.74 -9.61 -3.46
N ILE A 31 1.14 -9.48 -2.28
CA ILE A 31 -0.32 -9.45 -2.09
C ILE A 31 -0.84 -8.02 -2.22
N GLY A 32 -0.06 -7.07 -1.70
CA GLY A 32 -0.34 -5.65 -1.82
C GLY A 32 0.34 -4.82 -0.75
N PHE A 33 -0.28 -3.70 -0.40
CA PHE A 33 0.34 -2.66 0.42
C PHE A 33 -0.57 -2.19 1.54
N ILE A 34 0.04 -1.77 2.63
CA ILE A 34 -0.57 -0.91 3.64
C ILE A 34 0.16 0.43 3.60
N LEU A 35 -0.59 1.51 3.40
CA LEU A 35 -0.11 2.88 3.37
C LEU A 35 -0.46 3.59 4.67
N ASN A 36 0.47 4.38 5.20
CA ASN A 36 0.28 5.18 6.40
C ASN A 36 0.48 6.67 6.10
N PHE A 37 -0.61 7.38 5.80
CA PHE A 37 -0.58 8.80 5.47
C PHE A 37 -0.48 9.66 6.72
N GLN A 38 0.22 10.78 6.62
CA GLN A 38 0.17 11.84 7.62
C GLN A 38 -1.06 12.71 7.36
N VAL A 39 -1.96 12.81 8.33
CA VAL A 39 -3.14 13.66 8.20
C VAL A 39 -2.82 15.04 8.77
N ARG A 40 -2.86 16.05 7.90
CA ARG A 40 -2.70 17.47 8.29
C ARG A 40 -4.05 18.18 8.24
N ARG A 41 -4.39 18.89 9.32
CA ARG A 41 -5.56 19.77 9.38
C ARG A 41 -5.09 21.16 9.81
N PHE A 42 -5.43 22.18 9.04
CA PHE A 42 -4.98 23.57 9.28
C PHE A 42 -3.45 23.71 9.46
N GLY A 43 -2.66 22.92 8.71
CA GLY A 43 -1.19 22.94 8.79
C GLY A 43 -0.59 22.16 9.97
N LEU A 44 -1.39 21.67 10.91
CA LEU A 44 -0.96 20.87 12.05
C LEU A 44 -1.10 19.38 11.77
N TYR A 45 -0.17 18.58 12.29
CA TYR A 45 -0.28 17.12 12.27
C TYR A 45 -1.38 16.69 13.24
N THR A 46 -2.40 16.02 12.72
CA THR A 46 -3.58 15.64 13.50
C THR A 46 -3.76 14.14 13.67
N GLY A 47 -2.99 13.33 12.92
CA GLY A 47 -3.03 11.89 13.05
C GLY A 47 -2.43 11.16 11.86
N ARG A 48 -2.84 9.90 11.75
CA ARG A 48 -2.44 8.98 10.69
C ARG A 48 -3.68 8.35 10.07
N HIS A 49 -3.62 8.13 8.76
CA HIS A 49 -4.67 7.46 8.00
C HIS A 49 -4.11 6.22 7.31
N TRP A 50 -4.75 5.09 7.53
CA TRP A 50 -4.29 3.79 7.03
C TRP A 50 -5.13 3.36 5.86
N ILE A 51 -4.48 3.07 4.74
CA ILE A 51 -5.15 2.59 3.52
C ILE A 51 -4.56 1.24 3.13
N ALA A 52 -5.42 0.29 2.75
CA ALA A 52 -4.99 -0.96 2.14
C ALA A 52 -5.11 -0.87 0.61
N ILE A 53 -4.05 -1.28 -0.09
CA ILE A 53 -4.04 -1.47 -1.54
C ILE A 53 -3.87 -2.96 -1.82
N ARG A 54 -4.72 -3.54 -2.66
CA ARG A 54 -4.69 -4.99 -2.92
C ARG A 54 -4.76 -5.31 -4.41
N ASN A 55 -3.94 -6.25 -4.86
CA ASN A 55 -4.07 -6.84 -6.19
C ASN A 55 -5.11 -7.96 -6.17
N ILE A 56 -6.07 -7.89 -7.09
CA ILE A 56 -7.07 -8.92 -7.33
C ILE A 56 -7.15 -9.10 -8.84
N GLN A 57 -6.75 -10.27 -9.33
CA GLN A 57 -6.76 -10.60 -10.77
C GLN A 57 -6.06 -9.53 -11.62
N ASN A 58 -4.86 -9.12 -11.21
CA ASN A 58 -3.99 -8.15 -11.89
C ASN A 58 -4.53 -6.71 -11.91
N ILE A 59 -5.60 -6.43 -11.14
CA ILE A 59 -6.12 -5.09 -10.91
C ILE A 59 -5.86 -4.70 -9.46
N TRP A 60 -5.28 -3.52 -9.28
CA TRP A 60 -5.05 -2.91 -7.97
C TRP A 60 -6.28 -2.14 -7.53
N TYR A 61 -6.69 -2.34 -6.29
CA TYR A 61 -7.81 -1.64 -5.66
C TYR A 61 -7.36 -0.88 -4.43
N ASN A 62 -7.85 0.35 -4.31
CA ASN A 62 -7.88 1.10 -3.06
C ASN A 62 -9.03 0.58 -2.19
N LEU A 63 -8.70 0.16 -0.97
CA LEU A 63 -9.62 -0.35 0.04
C LEU A 63 -9.68 0.57 1.27
N ASP A 64 -9.51 1.87 1.06
CA ASP A 64 -9.72 2.89 2.08
C ASP A 64 -11.12 2.71 2.72
N SER A 65 -11.20 2.78 4.05
CA SER A 65 -12.46 2.69 4.77
C SER A 65 -13.33 3.94 4.63
N GLU A 66 -12.78 5.06 4.18
CA GLU A 66 -13.50 6.33 3.99
C GLU A 66 -14.24 6.43 2.65
N ILE A 67 -13.96 5.53 1.70
CA ILE A 67 -14.66 5.46 0.41
C ILE A 67 -15.82 4.44 0.48
N LEU A 68 -16.85 4.64 -0.34
CA LEU A 68 -18.08 3.82 -0.33
C LEU A 68 -17.87 2.34 -0.68
N GLY A 69 -16.72 1.98 -1.24
CA GLY A 69 -16.34 0.62 -1.58
C GLY A 69 -15.00 0.55 -2.30
N PRO A 70 -14.54 -0.65 -2.68
CA PRO A 70 -13.28 -0.83 -3.39
C PRO A 70 -13.20 0.00 -4.67
N LEU A 71 -12.20 0.88 -4.75
CA LEU A 71 -11.98 1.73 -5.92
C LEU A 71 -10.83 1.17 -6.76
N SER A 72 -11.10 0.85 -8.03
CA SER A 72 -10.06 0.38 -8.96
C SER A 72 -9.05 1.48 -9.25
N ILE A 73 -7.77 1.18 -9.07
CA ILE A 73 -6.63 1.99 -9.49
C ILE A 73 -6.22 1.61 -10.92
N GLY A 74 -6.27 0.31 -11.25
CA GLY A 74 -5.86 -0.23 -12.55
C GLY A 74 -4.70 -1.22 -12.44
N GLY A 75 -3.93 -1.37 -13.51
CA GLY A 75 -2.78 -2.27 -13.57
C GLY A 75 -1.52 -1.68 -12.93
N ASN A 76 -0.38 -2.35 -13.12
CA ASN A 76 0.90 -1.96 -12.50
C ASN A 76 1.32 -0.53 -12.87
N GLU A 77 1.14 -0.09 -14.11
CA GLU A 77 1.49 1.27 -14.53
C GLU A 77 0.66 2.34 -13.81
N GLN A 78 -0.65 2.13 -13.70
CA GLN A 78 -1.53 3.04 -12.95
C GLN A 78 -1.18 3.05 -11.46
N LEU A 79 -0.82 1.90 -10.89
CA LEU A 79 -0.34 1.83 -9.52
C LEU A 79 0.97 2.60 -9.34
N ARG A 80 1.94 2.51 -10.26
CA ARG A 80 3.19 3.28 -10.18
C ARG A 80 2.92 4.78 -10.17
N VAL A 81 2.02 5.25 -11.04
CA VAL A 81 1.57 6.65 -11.07
C VAL A 81 0.94 7.04 -9.73
N PHE A 82 -0.03 6.26 -9.22
CA PHE A 82 -0.65 6.49 -7.92
C PHE A 82 0.39 6.58 -6.78
N MET A 83 1.31 5.63 -6.71
CA MET A 83 2.32 5.56 -5.66
C MET A 83 3.37 6.68 -5.76
N SER A 84 3.65 7.21 -6.96
CA SER A 84 4.54 8.36 -7.16
C SER A 84 3.96 9.68 -6.66
N GLN A 85 2.63 9.75 -6.47
CA GLN A 85 1.91 10.93 -6.00
C GLN A 85 1.72 10.92 -4.48
N LEU A 86 2.22 9.90 -3.77
CA LEU A 86 2.11 9.83 -2.31
C LEU A 86 2.82 11.02 -1.66
N GLN A 87 2.17 11.57 -0.63
CA GLN A 87 2.70 12.72 0.10
C GLN A 87 3.99 12.35 0.83
N HIS A 88 4.91 13.31 0.98
CA HIS A 88 6.11 13.15 1.79
C HIS A 88 5.76 12.69 3.22
N GLY A 89 6.47 11.67 3.71
CA GLY A 89 6.24 11.09 5.03
C GLY A 89 5.15 10.00 5.10
N THR A 90 4.57 9.63 3.95
CA THR A 90 3.77 8.40 3.82
C THR A 90 4.68 7.19 4.00
N GLU A 91 4.30 6.26 4.87
CA GLU A 91 5.02 4.99 5.01
C GLU A 91 4.35 3.94 4.14
N VAL A 92 5.15 3.15 3.42
CA VAL A 92 4.66 2.10 2.51
C VAL A 92 5.12 0.75 3.04
N ILE A 93 4.15 -0.11 3.33
CA ILE A 93 4.39 -1.44 3.88
C ILE A 93 3.95 -2.46 2.84
N ARG A 94 4.87 -3.30 2.37
CA ARG A 94 4.56 -4.44 1.50
C ARG A 94 4.03 -5.59 2.32
N ILE A 95 2.99 -6.23 1.80
CA ILE A 95 2.43 -7.46 2.32
C ILE A 95 2.76 -8.56 1.32
N LEU A 96 3.61 -9.49 1.73
CA LEU A 96 4.04 -10.62 0.90
C LEU A 96 3.41 -11.91 1.44
N ARG A 97 3.13 -12.86 0.57
CA ARG A 97 2.71 -14.21 0.92
C ARG A 97 3.93 -15.00 1.37
N ILE A 98 3.79 -15.70 2.49
CA ILE A 98 4.74 -16.73 2.90
C ILE A 98 4.43 -17.96 2.05
N THR A 99 5.37 -18.36 1.20
CA THR A 99 5.34 -19.66 0.52
C THR A 99 6.01 -20.69 1.43
N GLU A 100 5.30 -21.77 1.73
CA GLU A 100 5.87 -22.97 2.39
C GLU A 100 6.99 -23.59 1.56
#